data_AF-A0A533I369-F1
#
_entry.id   AF-A0A533I369-F1
#
_cell.length_a   1.000
_cell.length_b   1.000
_cell.length_c   1.000
_cell.angle_alpha   90.00
_cell.angle_beta   90.00
_cell.angle_gamma   90.00
#
_symmetry.space_group_name_H-M   'P 1'
#
loop_
_entity.id
_entity.type
_entity.pdbx_description
1 polymer ?
#
loop_
_entity_poly.entity_id
_entity_poly.type
_entity_poly.pdbx_seq_one_letter_code
_entity_poly.pdbx_strand_id
1 'polypeptide(L)'
;MDYLISGTSFLLVFIIDNSYLKLLFFFITFVVIGVSGNFFEKMIYDDYEGEDFGAIHTIITSFYSVFGVLFLLIPFVYDNIKVLGVSLNILTIMFGLGIFVLLKFEKR
;
A
#
# COMPACT_ATOMS: atom_id res chain seq x y z
N MET A 1 -4.15 -5.28 -7.86
CA MET A 1 -4.61 -4.17 -8.74
C MET A 1 -4.55 -2.84 -7.99
N ASP A 2 -5.05 -2.83 -6.76
CA ASP A 2 -4.76 -1.85 -5.70
C ASP A 2 -3.32 -1.30 -5.67
N TYR A 3 -2.28 -2.14 -5.67
CA TYR A 3 -0.87 -1.67 -5.68
C TYR A 3 -0.52 -0.83 -6.91
N LEU A 4 -1.06 -1.17 -8.08
CA LEU A 4 -0.83 -0.42 -9.32
C LEU A 4 -1.53 0.94 -9.27
N ILE A 5 -2.79 0.97 -8.84
CA ILE A 5 -3.61 2.18 -8.81
C ILE A 5 -3.11 3.15 -7.73
N SER A 6 -2.86 2.65 -6.52
CA SER A 6 -2.35 3.45 -5.39
C SER A 6 -0.92 3.93 -5.64
N GLY A 7 -0.03 3.03 -6.10
CA GLY A 7 1.35 3.37 -6.43
C GLY A 7 1.45 4.40 -7.55
N THR A 8 0.66 4.26 -8.62
CA THR A 8 0.62 5.26 -9.71
C THR A 8 0.09 6.59 -9.22
N SER A 9 -1.00 6.58 -8.44
CA SER A 9 -1.61 7.82 -7.93
C SER A 9 -0.65 8.57 -7.00
N PHE A 10 0.01 7.89 -6.06
CA PHE A 10 1.04 8.52 -5.23
C PHE A 10 2.28 8.93 -6.01
N LEU A 11 2.71 8.17 -7.01
CA LEU A 11 3.82 8.60 -7.88
C LEU A 11 3.51 9.95 -8.55
N LEU A 12 2.28 10.12 -9.05
CA LEU A 12 1.82 11.35 -9.68
C LEU A 12 1.82 12.56 -8.72
N VAL A 13 1.59 12.33 -7.42
CA VAL A 13 1.69 13.40 -6.40
C VAL A 13 3.08 14.03 -6.36
N PHE A 14 4.14 13.26 -6.57
CA PHE A 14 5.53 13.75 -6.52
C PHE A 14 6.03 14.35 -7.84
N ILE A 15 5.32 14.10 -8.94
CA ILE A 15 5.72 14.53 -10.30
C ILE A 15 4.95 15.78 -10.74
N ILE A 16 3.65 15.84 -10.48
CA ILE A 16 2.78 16.92 -10.95
C ILE A 16 2.91 18.15 -10.06
N ASP A 17 2.98 19.33 -10.66
CA ASP A 17 3.05 20.61 -9.93
C ASP A 17 1.70 21.35 -9.94
N ASN A 18 0.64 20.65 -9.52
CA ASN A 18 -0.70 21.20 -9.38
C ASN A 18 -1.34 20.66 -8.09
N SER A 19 -1.64 21.56 -7.15
CA SER A 19 -2.15 21.19 -5.83
C SER A 19 -3.51 20.49 -5.87
N TYR A 20 -4.41 20.86 -6.79
CA TYR A 20 -5.72 20.23 -6.91
C TYR A 20 -5.61 18.79 -7.43
N LEU A 21 -4.73 18.56 -8.40
CA LEU A 21 -4.46 17.20 -8.89
C LEU A 21 -3.78 16.34 -7.81
N LYS A 22 -2.85 16.90 -7.03
CA LYS A 22 -2.26 16.18 -5.88
C LYS A 22 -3.32 15.74 -4.89
N LEU A 23 -4.26 16.62 -4.52
CA LEU A 23 -5.36 16.29 -3.62
C LEU A 23 -6.24 15.17 -4.18
N LEU A 24 -6.55 15.21 -5.48
CA LEU A 24 -7.30 14.14 -6.13
C LEU A 24 -6.56 12.80 -6.06
N PHE A 25 -5.25 12.78 -6.33
CA PHE A 25 -4.46 11.56 -6.25
C PHE A 25 -4.31 11.05 -4.81
N PHE A 26 -4.13 11.94 -3.83
CA PHE A 26 -4.18 11.57 -2.41
C PHE A 26 -5.51 10.90 -2.07
N PHE A 27 -6.63 11.49 -2.47
CA PHE A 27 -7.96 10.94 -2.24
C PHE A 27 -8.10 9.54 -2.84
N ILE A 28 -7.76 9.38 -4.13
CA ILE A 28 -7.80 8.06 -4.81
C ILE A 28 -6.95 7.05 -4.07
N THR A 29 -5.71 7.41 -3.72
CA THR A 29 -4.80 6.51 -3.01
C THR A 29 -5.37 6.05 -1.68
N PHE A 30 -5.84 6.98 -0.83
CA PHE A 30 -6.37 6.61 0.49
C PHE A 30 -7.65 5.78 0.40
N VAL A 31 -8.53 6.05 -0.56
CA VAL A 31 -9.72 5.23 -0.80
C VAL A 31 -9.31 3.81 -1.23
N VAL A 32 -8.39 3.67 -2.19
CA VAL A 32 -7.96 2.36 -2.69
C VAL A 32 -7.27 1.56 -1.60
N ILE A 33 -6.36 2.17 -0.83
CA ILE A 33 -5.67 1.52 0.29
C ILE A 33 -6.66 1.12 1.39
N GLY A 34 -7.57 2.02 1.77
CA GLY A 34 -8.55 1.74 2.83
C GLY A 34 -9.51 0.61 2.46
N VAL A 35 -10.00 0.62 1.21
CA VAL A 35 -10.84 -0.48 0.70
C VAL A 35 -10.03 -1.78 0.65
N SER A 36 -8.82 -1.76 0.07
CA SER A 36 -7.98 -2.95 -0.06
C SER A 36 -7.63 -3.57 1.31
N GLY A 37 -7.24 -2.75 2.29
CA GLY A 37 -6.92 -3.22 3.64
C GLY A 37 -8.09 -3.93 4.32
N ASN A 38 -9.30 -3.37 4.22
CA ASN A 38 -10.51 -4.00 4.78
C ASN A 38 -10.88 -5.30 4.06
N PHE A 39 -10.70 -5.38 2.74
CA PHE A 39 -10.90 -6.63 2.02
C PHE A 39 -9.84 -7.67 2.38
N PHE A 40 -8.57 -7.27 2.48
CA PHE A 40 -7.46 -8.13 2.86
C PHE A 40 -7.66 -8.75 4.25
N GLU A 41 -8.02 -7.93 5.24
CA GLU A 41 -8.29 -8.40 6.59
C GLU A 41 -9.41 -9.45 6.62
N LYS A 42 -10.51 -9.21 5.89
CA LYS A 42 -11.61 -10.16 5.79
C LYS A 42 -11.26 -11.44 5.04
N MET A 43 -10.46 -11.35 3.98
CA MET A 43 -9.97 -12.54 3.26
C MET A 43 -9.10 -13.41 4.17
N ILE A 44 -8.23 -12.80 4.98
CA ILE A 44 -7.45 -13.56 5.97
C ILE A 44 -8.40 -14.24 6.94
N TYR A 45 -9.38 -13.54 7.50
CA TYR A 45 -10.30 -14.16 8.46
C TYR A 45 -11.09 -15.36 7.90
N ASP A 46 -11.34 -15.41 6.59
CA ASP A 46 -12.02 -16.54 5.95
C ASP A 46 -11.19 -17.85 6.00
N ASP A 47 -9.87 -17.73 6.17
CA ASP A 47 -8.95 -18.87 6.24
C ASP A 47 -8.78 -19.45 7.67
N TYR A 48 -9.36 -18.84 8.70
CA TYR A 48 -9.18 -19.24 10.11
C TYR A 48 -10.51 -19.48 10.85
N GLU A 49 -10.45 -20.25 11.94
CA GLU A 49 -11.59 -20.45 12.83
C GLU A 49 -11.88 -19.17 13.64
N GLY A 50 -13.16 -18.96 14.00
CA GLY A 50 -13.60 -17.74 14.69
C GLY A 50 -12.92 -17.49 16.05
N GLU A 51 -12.41 -18.54 16.69
CA GLU A 51 -11.65 -18.44 17.96
C GLU A 51 -10.29 -17.73 17.78
N ASP A 52 -9.71 -17.80 16.58
CA ASP A 52 -8.39 -17.22 16.27
C ASP A 52 -8.46 -15.76 15.80
N PHE A 53 -9.65 -15.21 15.55
CA PHE A 53 -9.82 -13.87 14.97
C PHE A 53 -9.14 -12.78 15.79
N GLY A 54 -9.18 -12.88 17.12
CA GLY A 54 -8.51 -11.92 18.01
C GLY A 54 -6.98 -11.93 17.84
N ALA A 55 -6.39 -13.12 17.67
CA ALA A 55 -4.96 -13.27 17.45
C ALA A 55 -4.55 -12.74 16.07
N ILE A 56 -5.31 -13.09 15.03
CA ILE A 56 -5.07 -12.63 13.65
C ILE A 56 -5.21 -11.11 13.56
N HIS A 57 -6.26 -10.52 14.12
CA HIS A 57 -6.43 -9.06 14.16
C HIS A 57 -5.25 -8.35 14.84
N THR A 58 -4.78 -8.91 15.96
CA THR A 58 -3.63 -8.39 16.71
C THR A 58 -2.36 -8.44 15.87
N ILE A 59 -2.12 -9.54 15.15
CA ILE A 59 -0.97 -9.68 14.26
C ILE A 59 -1.03 -8.63 13.15
N ILE A 60 -2.16 -8.52 12.44
CA ILE A 60 -2.36 -7.55 11.35
C ILE A 60 -2.08 -6.12 11.84
N THR A 61 -2.71 -5.73 12.94
CA THR A 61 -2.58 -4.37 13.50
C THR A 61 -1.17 -4.09 14.02
N SER A 62 -0.50 -5.10 14.59
CA SER A 62 0.90 -4.99 15.03
C SER A 62 1.84 -4.79 13.86
N PHE A 63 1.66 -5.52 12.74
CA PHE A 63 2.44 -5.31 11.53
C PHE A 63 2.25 -3.90 10.97
N TYR A 64 1.00 -3.41 10.86
CA TYR A 64 0.74 -2.03 10.45
C TYR A 64 1.45 -1.01 11.35
N SER A 65 1.44 -1.23 12.67
CA SER A 65 2.10 -0.35 13.64
C SER A 65 3.62 -0.34 13.48
N VAL A 66 4.23 -1.52 13.33
CA VAL A 66 5.68 -1.66 13.10
C VAL A 66 6.11 -0.94 11.83
N PHE A 67 5.41 -1.17 10.71
CA PHE A 67 5.70 -0.45 9.47
C PHE A 67 5.46 1.05 9.62
N GLY A 68 4.39 1.48 10.31
CA GLY A 68 4.13 2.89 10.58
C GLY A 68 5.30 3.58 11.30
N VAL A 69 5.85 2.95 12.34
CA VAL A 69 7.03 3.45 13.06
C VAL A 69 8.25 3.49 12.15
N LEU A 70 8.51 2.43 11.37
CA LEU A 70 9.65 2.40 10.44
C LEU A 70 9.56 3.53 9.41
N PHE A 71 8.38 3.80 8.85
CA PHE A 71 8.18 4.90 7.90
C PHE A 71 8.41 6.28 8.53
N LEU A 72 8.07 6.46 9.81
CA LEU A 72 8.38 7.70 10.54
C LEU A 72 9.87 7.90 10.78
N LEU A 73 10.67 6.82 10.78
CA LEU A 73 12.13 6.89 10.96
C LEU A 73 12.89 7.20 9.67
N ILE A 74 12.30 6.94 8.49
CA ILE A 74 12.96 7.16 7.18
C ILE A 74 13.48 8.60 7.01
N PRO A 75 12.71 9.66 7.34
CA PRO A 75 13.17 11.05 7.20
C PRO A 75 14.43 11.39 8.02
N PHE A 76 14.75 10.62 9.07
CA PHE A 76 15.96 10.83 9.87
C PHE A 76 17.22 10.32 9.20
N VAL A 77 17.08 9.41 8.23
CA VAL A 77 18.20 8.80 7.49
C VAL A 77 18.33 9.41 6.09
N TYR A 78 17.22 9.90 5.53
CA TYR A 78 17.19 10.50 4.20
C TYR A 78 16.10 11.57 4.09
N ASP A 79 16.49 12.77 3.70
CA ASP A 79 15.67 13.99 3.77
C ASP A 79 14.96 14.35 2.45
N ASN A 80 15.43 13.83 1.31
CA ASN A 80 14.85 14.15 0.01
C ASN A 80 13.54 13.39 -0.21
N ILE A 81 12.45 13.98 0.27
CA ILE A 81 11.10 13.42 0.22
C ILE A 81 10.63 13.13 -1.21
N LYS A 82 11.12 13.87 -2.21
CA LYS A 82 10.76 13.65 -3.61
C LYS A 82 11.38 12.35 -4.13
N VAL A 83 12.65 12.10 -3.84
CA VAL A 83 13.33 10.86 -4.25
C VAL A 83 12.74 9.67 -3.51
N LEU A 84 12.48 9.78 -2.20
CA LEU A 84 11.78 8.72 -1.43
C LEU A 84 10.41 8.43 -2.01
N GLY A 85 9.60 9.48 -2.23
CA GLY A 85 8.27 9.36 -2.78
C GLY A 85 8.27 8.68 -4.14
N VAL A 86 9.14 9.09 -5.05
CA VAL A 86 9.24 8.48 -6.39
C VAL A 86 9.72 7.02 -6.30
N SER A 87 10.80 6.76 -5.57
CA SER A 87 11.40 5.41 -5.49
C SER A 87 10.48 4.39 -4.85
N LEU A 88 9.87 4.72 -3.70
CA LEU A 88 8.94 3.83 -3.01
C LEU A 88 7.70 3.53 -3.87
N ASN A 89 7.15 4.52 -4.57
CA ASN A 89 5.98 4.29 -5.40
C ASN A 89 6.29 3.51 -6.69
N ILE A 90 7.49 3.67 -7.27
CA ILE A 90 7.95 2.78 -8.35
C ILE A 90 8.03 1.34 -7.83
N LEU A 91 8.58 1.12 -6.65
CA LEU A 91 8.66 -0.21 -6.04
C LEU A 91 7.25 -0.81 -5.83
N THR A 92 6.30 -0.02 -5.33
CA THR A 92 4.89 -0.44 -5.17
C THR A 92 4.26 -0.86 -6.50
N ILE A 93 4.49 -0.09 -7.56
CA ILE A 93 4.00 -0.42 -8.90
C ILE A 93 4.66 -1.72 -9.41
N MET A 94 5.98 -1.86 -9.25
CA MET A 94 6.70 -3.08 -9.63
C MET A 94 6.17 -4.31 -8.90
N PHE A 95 5.88 -4.19 -7.60
CA PHE A 95 5.28 -5.25 -6.81
C PHE A 95 3.89 -5.63 -7.34
N GLY A 96 3.05 -4.63 -7.65
CA GLY A 96 1.75 -4.85 -8.27
C GLY A 96 1.83 -5.53 -9.64
N LEU A 97 2.82 -5.18 -10.45
CA LEU A 97 3.08 -5.83 -11.75
C LEU A 97 3.54 -7.27 -11.55
N GLY A 98 4.43 -7.53 -10.58
CA GLY A 98 4.91 -8.87 -10.24
C GLY A 98 3.77 -9.80 -9.88
N ILE A 99 2.86 -9.37 -8.99
CA ILE A 99 1.67 -10.14 -8.62
C ILE A 99 0.77 -10.37 -9.85
N PHE A 100 0.51 -9.32 -10.64
CA PHE A 100 -0.33 -9.44 -11.83
C PHE A 100 0.20 -10.49 -12.83
N VAL A 101 1.52 -10.50 -13.03
CA VAL A 101 2.20 -11.46 -13.89
C VAL A 101 2.08 -12.87 -13.31
N LEU A 102 2.39 -13.06 -12.02
CA LEU A 102 2.28 -14.36 -11.34
C LEU A 102 0.88 -14.96 -11.47
N LEU A 103 -0.17 -14.18 -11.15
CA LEU A 103 -1.56 -14.63 -11.24
C LEU A 103 -1.98 -14.99 -12.68
N LYS A 104 -1.41 -14.32 -13.68
CA LYS A 104 -1.68 -14.63 -15.09
C LYS A 104 -1.01 -15.94 -15.53
N PHE A 105 0.13 -16.28 -14.95
CA PHE A 105 0.82 -17.55 -15.22
C PHE A 105 0.23 -18.72 -14.44
N GLU A 106 -0.29 -18.51 -13.23
CA GLU A 106 -0.94 -19.54 -12.41
C GLU A 106 -2.32 -19.95 -12.95
N LYS A 107 -2.98 -19.08 -13.72
CA LYS A 107 -4.26 -19.37 -14.40
C LYS A 107 -4.12 -20.06 -15.77
N ARG A 108 -2.93 -20.52 -16.15
CA ARG A 108 -2.68 -21.34 -17.36
C ARG A 108 -2.30 -22.75 -16.98
#